data_AF-A0A7D9LG61-F1
#
_entry.id   AF-A0A7D9LG61-F1
#
_cell.length_a   1.000
_cell.length_b   1.000
_cell.length_c   1.000
_cell.angle_alpha   90.00
_cell.angle_beta   90.00
_cell.angle_gamma   90.00
#
_symmetry.space_group_name_H-M   'P 1'
#
loop_
_entity.id
_entity.type
_entity.pdbx_description
1 polymer ?
#
loop_
_entity_poly.entity_id
_entity_poly.type
_entity_poly.pdbx_seq_one_letter_code
_entity_poly.pdbx_strand_id
1 'polypeptide(L)'
;MALKIVCIILKIIEIVVLVAGTGLVGYFMKEFYDGRKPENDDRVNSYDLGHFGRFEFFLYTTCLGVIMVVLSLVALITGLLEKKGGTSAMVIVHALWTLQLLVSTALLAKVLATYEKEQDLLPIYVISEKKQSFCDNFDEANTNYQCSQFIGGVACGFIGTILFLVDTIVHAISWKRSPVW
;
A
#
# COMPACT_ATOMS: atom_id res chain seq x y z
N MET A 1 -29.50 8.85 6.60
CA MET A 1 -28.56 9.93 6.99
C MET A 1 -27.32 9.38 7.68
N ALA A 2 -27.45 8.57 8.76
CA ALA A 2 -26.30 7.97 9.46
C ALA A 2 -25.32 7.19 8.55
N LEU A 3 -25.82 6.36 7.63
CA LEU A 3 -24.97 5.57 6.72
C LEU A 3 -24.10 6.45 5.80
N LYS A 4 -24.64 7.59 5.34
CA LYS A 4 -23.88 8.53 4.48
C LYS A 4 -22.72 9.17 5.24
N ILE A 5 -22.95 9.55 6.50
CA ILE A 5 -21.92 10.13 7.36
C ILE A 5 -20.80 9.10 7.61
N VAL A 6 -21.17 7.85 7.91
CA VAL A 6 -20.20 6.76 8.09
C VAL A 6 -19.36 6.55 6.83
N CYS A 7 -19.98 6.52 5.63
CA CYS A 7 -19.25 6.43 4.37
C CYS A 7 -18.27 7.60 4.18
N ILE A 8 -18.69 8.85 4.44
CA ILE A 8 -17.81 10.02 4.30
C ILE A 8 -16.59 9.90 5.23
N ILE A 9 -16.80 9.51 6.49
CA ILE A 9 -15.71 9.31 7.45
C ILE A 9 -14.77 8.21 6.99
N LEU A 10 -15.29 7.07 6.52
CA LEU A 10 -14.48 5.98 5.97
C LEU A 10 -13.62 6.45 4.80
N LYS A 11 -14.19 7.22 3.86
CA LYS A 11 -13.44 7.76 2.71
C LYS A 11 -12.28 8.67 3.12
N ILE A 12 -12.49 9.52 4.15
CA ILE A 12 -11.42 10.38 4.67
C ILE A 12 -10.30 9.54 5.27
N ILE A 13 -10.64 8.52 6.07
CA ILE A 13 -9.65 7.65 6.70
C ILE A 13 -8.90 6.83 5.63
N GLU A 14 -9.59 6.31 4.62
CA GLU A 14 -8.99 5.61 3.48
C GLU A 14 -7.95 6.47 2.75
N ILE A 15 -8.26 7.75 2.46
CA ILE A 15 -7.32 8.68 1.83
C ILE A 15 -6.08 8.85 2.70
N VAL A 16 -6.26 9.13 4.00
CA VAL A 16 -5.14 9.35 4.93
C VAL A 16 -4.23 8.13 4.98
N VAL A 17 -4.81 6.92 5.12
CA VAL A 17 -4.04 5.68 5.21
C VAL A 17 -3.32 5.37 3.89
N LEU A 18 -3.97 5.54 2.74
CA LEU A 18 -3.35 5.31 1.43
C LEU A 18 -2.22 6.31 1.15
N VAL A 19 -2.43 7.59 1.45
CA VAL A 19 -1.41 8.63 1.27
C VAL A 19 -0.21 8.39 2.20
N ALA A 20 -0.47 8.04 3.46
CA ALA A 20 0.59 7.68 4.40
C ALA A 20 1.38 6.45 3.92
N GLY A 21 0.71 5.37 3.51
CA GLY A 21 1.35 4.18 2.96
C GLY A 21 2.17 4.48 1.69
N THR A 22 1.62 5.29 0.77
CA THR A 22 2.33 5.74 -0.44
C THR A 22 3.57 6.56 -0.08
N GLY A 23 3.44 7.49 0.86
CA GLY A 23 4.55 8.34 1.30
C GLY A 23 5.67 7.53 1.95
N LEU A 24 5.33 6.62 2.86
CA LEU A 24 6.30 5.75 3.54
C LEU A 24 7.05 4.83 2.58
N VAL A 25 6.32 4.11 1.73
CA VAL A 25 6.93 3.17 0.77
C VAL A 25 7.66 3.92 -0.34
N GLY A 26 7.11 5.04 -0.81
CA GLY A 26 7.72 5.85 -1.87
C GLY A 26 9.00 6.54 -1.41
N TYR A 27 9.02 7.06 -0.18
CA TYR A 27 10.22 7.63 0.41
C TYR A 27 11.31 6.55 0.61
N PHE A 28 10.94 5.39 1.17
CA PHE A 28 11.86 4.26 1.31
C PHE A 28 12.45 3.83 -0.05
N MET A 29 11.60 3.66 -1.07
CA MET A 29 12.03 3.26 -2.40
C MET A 29 12.97 4.28 -3.06
N LYS A 30 12.68 5.57 -2.90
CA LYS A 30 13.52 6.65 -3.44
C LYS A 30 14.90 6.67 -2.80
N GLU A 31 14.96 6.70 -1.47
CA GLU A 31 16.23 6.75 -0.73
C GLU A 31 17.06 5.48 -0.97
N PHE A 32 16.41 4.31 -1.04
CA PHE A 32 17.06 3.06 -1.37
C PHE A 32 17.65 3.06 -2.79
N TYR A 33 16.96 3.66 -3.77
CA TYR A 33 17.46 3.80 -5.13
C TYR A 33 18.62 4.80 -5.22
N ASP A 34 18.46 5.98 -4.62
CA ASP A 34 19.50 7.02 -4.64
C ASP A 34 20.75 6.59 -3.87
N GLY A 35 20.61 5.86 -2.76
CA GLY A 35 21.72 5.28 -2.00
C GLY A 35 22.38 4.07 -2.68
N ARG A 36 21.71 3.43 -3.65
CA ARG A 36 22.27 2.31 -4.43
C ARG A 36 22.90 2.71 -5.75
N LYS A 37 22.80 3.96 -6.22
CA LYS A 37 23.50 4.40 -7.44
C LYS A 37 25.01 4.23 -7.26
N PRO A 38 25.66 3.24 -7.88
CA PRO A 38 27.11 3.20 -7.91
C PRO A 38 27.54 4.03 -9.12
N GLU A 39 28.55 4.87 -8.94
CA GLU A 39 29.53 5.06 -10.00
C GLU A 39 30.02 3.66 -10.44
N ASN A 40 29.52 3.14 -11.56
CA ASN A 40 30.08 2.01 -12.31
C ASN A 40 30.11 0.60 -11.67
N ASP A 41 29.04 0.11 -11.02
CA ASP A 41 28.99 -1.33 -10.66
C ASP A 41 27.72 -2.02 -11.21
N ASP A 42 27.91 -2.76 -12.32
CA ASP A 42 26.90 -3.57 -13.02
C ASP A 42 26.48 -4.83 -12.23
N ARG A 43 26.80 -4.92 -10.94
CA ARG A 43 26.58 -6.12 -10.14
C ARG A 43 25.44 -5.91 -9.15
N VAL A 44 24.34 -6.61 -9.43
CA VAL A 44 23.07 -6.64 -8.68
C VAL A 44 22.14 -5.47 -9.01
N ASN A 45 21.77 -5.41 -10.28
CA ASN A 45 20.67 -4.59 -10.75
C ASN A 45 19.40 -5.03 -10.01
N SER A 46 18.96 -4.25 -9.02
CA SER A 46 17.83 -4.62 -8.15
C SER A 46 16.50 -4.69 -8.90
N TYR A 47 16.50 -4.19 -10.15
CA TYR A 47 15.48 -4.42 -11.17
C TYR A 47 15.32 -5.90 -11.54
N ASP A 48 16.40 -6.68 -11.62
CA ASP A 48 16.35 -8.09 -12.08
C ASP A 48 15.76 -9.06 -11.06
N LEU A 49 15.81 -8.74 -9.76
CA LEU A 49 15.17 -9.56 -8.71
C LEU A 49 13.67 -9.28 -8.54
N GLY A 50 13.09 -8.36 -9.33
CA GLY A 50 11.67 -8.04 -9.30
C GLY A 50 11.19 -7.37 -8.00
N HIS A 51 12.09 -6.97 -7.10
CA HIS A 51 11.73 -6.23 -5.89
C HIS A 51 11.18 -4.84 -6.24
N PHE A 52 11.85 -4.10 -7.14
CA PHE A 52 11.41 -2.79 -7.62
C PHE A 52 10.00 -2.84 -8.21
N GLY A 53 9.71 -3.86 -9.03
CA GLY A 53 8.36 -4.05 -9.59
C GLY A 53 7.27 -4.24 -8.53
N ARG A 54 7.59 -4.81 -7.36
CA ARG A 54 6.63 -4.96 -6.25
C ARG A 54 6.36 -3.63 -5.52
N PHE A 55 7.40 -2.81 -5.33
CA PHE A 55 7.24 -1.45 -4.79
C PHE A 55 6.40 -0.59 -5.73
N GLU A 56 6.75 -0.58 -7.02
CA GLU A 56 6.02 0.15 -8.07
C GLU A 56 4.56 -0.31 -8.15
N PHE A 57 4.32 -1.62 -8.09
CA PHE A 57 2.97 -2.18 -8.09
C PHE A 57 2.14 -1.74 -6.88
N PHE A 58 2.75 -1.70 -5.69
CA PHE A 58 2.09 -1.16 -4.49
C PHE A 58 1.79 0.33 -4.65
N LEU A 59 2.77 1.15 -5.03
CA LEU A 59 2.60 2.59 -5.22
C LEU A 59 1.56 2.93 -6.28
N TYR A 60 1.55 2.19 -7.39
CA TYR A 60 0.52 2.31 -8.43
C TYR A 60 -0.87 1.99 -7.86
N THR A 61 -0.98 0.92 -7.08
CA THR A 61 -2.23 0.48 -6.45
C THR A 61 -2.70 1.46 -5.36
N THR A 62 -1.81 2.08 -4.59
CA THR A 62 -2.24 3.07 -3.59
C THR A 62 -2.62 4.39 -4.25
N CYS A 63 -1.85 4.87 -5.23
CA CYS A 63 -2.16 6.09 -5.99
C CYS A 63 -3.50 6.01 -6.72
N LEU A 64 -3.73 4.93 -7.48
CA LEU A 64 -5.03 4.73 -8.12
C LEU A 64 -6.15 4.57 -7.08
N GLY A 65 -5.86 3.93 -5.93
CA GLY A 65 -6.80 3.80 -4.83
C GLY A 65 -7.27 5.15 -4.32
N VAL A 66 -6.37 6.12 -4.14
CA VAL A 66 -6.73 7.49 -3.75
C VAL A 66 -7.67 8.11 -4.78
N ILE A 67 -7.37 7.97 -6.08
CA ILE A 67 -8.22 8.49 -7.15
C ILE A 67 -9.63 7.89 -7.08
N MET A 68 -9.76 6.58 -6.90
CA MET A 68 -11.07 5.94 -6.77
C MET A 68 -11.82 6.36 -5.51
N VAL A 69 -11.14 6.56 -4.39
CA VAL A 69 -11.76 7.04 -3.16
C VAL A 69 -12.30 8.46 -3.34
N VAL A 70 -11.55 9.33 -4.02
CA VAL A 70 -12.01 10.68 -4.36
C VAL A 70 -13.24 10.63 -5.29
N LEU A 71 -13.19 9.79 -6.34
CA LEU A 71 -14.33 9.59 -7.24
C LEU A 71 -15.55 9.05 -6.50
N SER A 72 -15.35 8.10 -5.57
CA SER A 72 -16.40 7.57 -4.69
C SER A 72 -17.04 8.66 -3.84
N LEU A 73 -16.22 9.53 -3.26
CA LEU A 73 -16.67 10.62 -2.41
C LEU A 73 -17.50 11.64 -3.21
N VAL A 74 -17.03 11.99 -4.41
CA VAL A 74 -17.77 12.86 -5.35
C VAL A 74 -19.10 12.22 -5.76
N ALA A 75 -19.11 10.93 -6.09
CA ALA A 75 -20.32 10.18 -6.42
C ALA A 75 -21.33 10.12 -5.25
N LEU A 76 -20.82 10.15 -4.01
CA LEU A 76 -21.65 10.13 -2.80
C LEU A 76 -22.28 11.51 -2.53
N ILE A 77 -21.52 12.58 -2.69
CA ILE A 77 -21.98 13.96 -2.50
C ILE A 77 -22.98 14.36 -3.58
N THR A 78 -22.74 13.96 -4.84
CA THR A 78 -23.61 14.26 -5.99
C THR A 78 -24.89 13.42 -6.03
N GLY A 79 -25.04 12.43 -5.14
CA GLY A 79 -26.21 11.55 -5.10
C GLY A 79 -26.23 10.47 -6.18
N LEU A 80 -25.15 10.31 -6.96
CA LEU A 80 -25.06 9.28 -8.01
C LEU A 80 -25.19 7.87 -7.43
N LEU A 81 -24.74 7.68 -6.18
CA LEU A 81 -24.80 6.42 -5.44
C LEU A 81 -26.18 6.07 -4.86
N GLU A 82 -27.19 6.93 -5.01
CA GLU A 82 -28.57 6.64 -4.59
C GLU A 82 -29.29 5.69 -5.56
N LYS A 83 -28.81 5.60 -6.81
CA LYS A 83 -29.34 4.70 -7.83
C LYS A 83 -28.72 3.32 -7.70
N LYS A 84 -29.55 2.27 -7.84
CA LYS A 84 -29.14 0.87 -7.66
C LYS A 84 -27.96 0.47 -8.56
N GLY A 85 -27.93 0.95 -9.81
CA GLY A 85 -26.83 0.70 -10.75
C GLY A 85 -25.52 1.39 -10.35
N GLY A 86 -25.59 2.61 -9.81
CA GLY A 86 -24.43 3.32 -9.28
C GLY A 86 -23.86 2.63 -8.05
N THR A 87 -24.72 2.21 -7.11
CA THR A 87 -24.28 1.46 -5.93
C THR A 87 -23.65 0.12 -6.29
N SER A 88 -24.23 -0.64 -7.23
CA SER A 88 -23.67 -1.94 -7.63
C SER A 88 -22.32 -1.82 -8.34
N ALA A 89 -22.16 -0.82 -9.21
CA ALA A 89 -20.87 -0.55 -9.85
C ALA A 89 -19.80 -0.22 -8.80
N MET A 90 -20.14 0.58 -7.79
CA MET A 90 -19.23 0.95 -6.71
C MET A 90 -18.79 -0.27 -5.89
N VAL A 91 -19.72 -1.15 -5.54
CA VAL A 91 -19.41 -2.40 -4.80
C VAL A 91 -18.42 -3.25 -5.58
N ILE A 92 -18.63 -3.43 -6.88
CA ILE A 92 -17.74 -4.24 -7.73
C ILE A 92 -16.35 -3.60 -7.80
N VAL A 93 -16.28 -2.29 -8.05
CA VAL A 93 -15.00 -1.56 -8.13
C VAL A 93 -14.25 -1.64 -6.80
N HIS A 94 -14.90 -1.40 -5.66
CA HIS A 94 -14.25 -1.51 -4.35
C HIS A 94 -13.85 -2.94 -4.00
N ALA A 95 -14.64 -3.95 -4.35
CA ALA A 95 -14.29 -5.34 -4.12
C ALA A 95 -13.03 -5.75 -4.91
N LEU A 96 -12.99 -5.40 -6.20
CA LEU A 96 -11.81 -5.64 -7.05
C LEU A 96 -10.59 -4.87 -6.52
N TRP A 97 -10.79 -3.63 -6.06
CA TRP A 97 -9.71 -2.84 -5.51
C TRP A 97 -9.17 -3.37 -4.19
N THR A 98 -10.06 -3.85 -3.32
CA THR A 98 -9.68 -4.51 -2.07
C THR A 98 -8.75 -5.68 -2.34
N LEU A 99 -9.08 -6.50 -3.35
CA LEU A 99 -8.25 -7.64 -3.76
C LEU A 99 -6.91 -7.19 -4.33
N GLN A 100 -6.91 -6.17 -5.20
CA GLN A 100 -5.69 -5.59 -5.76
C GLN A 100 -4.75 -5.06 -4.65
N LEU A 101 -5.30 -4.32 -3.69
CA LEU A 101 -4.55 -3.76 -2.56
C LEU A 101 -4.03 -4.85 -1.62
N LEU A 102 -4.82 -5.92 -1.40
CA LEU A 102 -4.37 -7.08 -0.63
C LEU A 102 -3.18 -7.77 -1.31
N VAL A 103 -3.27 -8.03 -2.62
CA VAL A 103 -2.21 -8.69 -3.38
C VAL A 103 -0.96 -7.83 -3.41
N SER A 104 -1.08 -6.52 -3.68
CA SER A 104 0.07 -5.62 -3.71
C SER A 104 0.75 -5.51 -2.33
N THR A 105 -0.04 -5.42 -1.27
CA THR A 105 0.48 -5.38 0.11
C THR A 105 1.13 -6.71 0.51
N ALA A 106 0.54 -7.85 0.13
CA ALA A 106 1.13 -9.17 0.42
C ALA A 106 2.46 -9.38 -0.31
N LEU A 107 2.57 -8.91 -1.56
CA LEU A 107 3.84 -8.92 -2.30
C LEU A 107 4.89 -8.04 -1.62
N LEU A 108 4.49 -6.88 -1.11
CA LEU A 108 5.35 -5.96 -0.37
C LEU A 108 5.81 -6.58 0.97
N ALA A 109 4.89 -7.19 1.70
CA ALA A 109 5.18 -7.92 2.94
C ALA A 109 6.13 -9.09 2.71
N LYS A 110 6.05 -9.77 1.55
CA LYS A 110 7.03 -10.80 1.17
C LYS A 110 8.43 -10.21 0.99
N VAL A 111 8.55 -9.01 0.41
CA VAL A 111 9.85 -8.31 0.29
C VAL A 111 10.40 -7.97 1.67
N LEU A 112 9.56 -7.46 2.58
CA LEU A 112 9.95 -7.20 3.96
C LEU A 112 10.44 -8.47 4.66
N ALA A 113 9.69 -9.57 4.55
CA ALA A 113 10.10 -10.85 5.11
C ALA A 113 11.39 -11.40 4.49
N THR A 114 11.69 -11.07 3.23
CA THR A 114 12.99 -11.40 2.62
C THR A 114 14.10 -10.56 3.24
N TYR A 115 13.92 -9.25 3.43
CA TYR A 115 14.92 -8.40 4.09
C TYR A 115 15.17 -8.75 5.55
N GLU A 116 14.16 -9.25 6.27
CA GLU A 116 14.32 -9.77 7.64
C GLU A 116 15.07 -11.10 7.66
N LYS A 117 14.94 -11.95 6.63
CA LYS A 117 15.49 -13.31 6.58
C LYS A 117 16.84 -13.44 5.89
N GLU A 118 17.15 -12.61 4.89
CA GLU A 118 18.41 -12.68 4.17
C GLU A 118 19.55 -12.14 5.04
N GLN A 119 20.41 -13.07 5.47
CA GLN A 119 21.63 -12.82 6.23
C GLN A 119 22.90 -12.89 5.37
N ASP A 120 22.80 -13.27 4.07
CA ASP A 120 23.92 -13.90 3.35
C ASP A 120 24.40 -13.23 2.04
N LEU A 121 24.05 -11.96 1.74
CA LEU A 121 24.34 -11.37 0.41
C LEU A 121 25.19 -10.08 0.37
N LEU A 122 26.08 -9.87 1.35
CA LEU A 122 27.22 -8.96 1.17
C LEU A 122 28.54 -9.68 1.46
N PRO A 123 29.37 -9.98 0.45
CA PRO A 123 30.73 -10.43 0.66
C PRO A 123 31.64 -9.21 0.79
N ILE A 124 31.51 -8.37 1.82
CA ILE A 124 32.57 -7.41 2.20
C ILE A 124 32.60 -7.27 3.73
N TYR A 125 33.65 -7.90 4.30
CA TYR A 125 34.42 -7.48 5.47
C TYR A 125 33.72 -6.68 6.59
N VAL A 126 33.22 -7.36 7.63
CA VAL A 126 33.63 -7.08 9.02
C VAL A 126 33.53 -8.38 9.83
N ILE A 127 34.59 -8.69 10.57
CA ILE A 127 34.63 -9.73 11.60
C ILE A 127 33.69 -9.27 12.73
N SER A 128 32.40 -9.60 12.64
CA SER A 128 31.46 -9.47 13.75
C SER A 128 30.59 -10.72 13.78
N GLU A 129 30.73 -11.54 14.82
CA GLU A 129 30.02 -12.80 15.05
C GLU A 129 28.49 -12.66 15.23
N LYS A 130 27.91 -11.50 14.90
CA LYS A 130 26.47 -11.27 14.97
C LYS A 130 25.87 -11.24 13.57
N LYS A 131 25.09 -12.28 13.27
CA LYS A 131 24.16 -12.33 12.15
C LYS A 131 23.20 -11.13 12.21
N GLN A 132 23.46 -10.08 11.46
CA GLN A 132 22.57 -8.92 11.35
C GLN A 132 21.73 -9.02 10.08
N SER A 133 20.42 -8.83 10.22
CA SER A 133 19.51 -8.76 9.07
C SER A 133 19.74 -7.48 8.27
N PHE A 134 19.24 -7.40 7.03
CA PHE A 134 19.29 -6.15 6.25
C PHE A 134 18.58 -5.01 7.00
N CYS A 135 17.51 -5.29 7.75
CA CYS A 135 16.84 -4.30 8.58
C CYS A 135 17.70 -3.82 9.75
N ASP A 136 18.43 -4.71 10.42
CA ASP A 136 19.35 -4.32 11.50
C ASP A 136 20.47 -3.42 10.96
N ASN A 137 20.98 -3.72 9.75
CA ASN A 137 21.99 -2.88 9.11
C ASN A 137 21.45 -1.49 8.73
N PHE A 138 20.20 -1.36 8.28
CA PHE A 138 19.61 -0.05 7.96
C PHE A 138 19.29 0.76 9.21
N ASP A 139 18.82 0.11 10.28
CA ASP A 139 18.53 0.78 11.54
C ASP A 139 19.82 1.19 12.28
N GLU A 140 20.91 0.43 12.15
CA GLU A 140 22.20 0.74 12.79
C GLU A 140 23.06 1.71 11.97
N ALA A 141 22.95 1.71 10.63
CA ALA A 141 23.66 2.64 9.76
C ALA A 141 23.16 4.10 9.84
N ASN A 142 22.09 4.36 10.61
CA ASN A 142 21.48 5.68 10.77
C ASN A 142 21.17 6.35 9.41
N THR A 143 20.85 5.53 8.41
CA THR A 143 20.51 5.99 7.07
C THR A 143 19.18 6.72 7.08
N ASN A 144 18.99 7.66 6.14
CA ASN A 144 17.74 8.42 6.01
C ASN A 144 16.51 7.54 5.73
N TYR A 145 16.72 6.26 5.39
CA TYR A 145 15.71 5.24 5.20
C TYR A 145 15.86 4.14 6.26
N GLN A 146 14.76 3.82 6.94
CA GLN A 146 14.70 2.84 8.02
C GLN A 146 13.73 1.72 7.68
N CYS A 147 13.98 0.51 8.18
CA CYS A 147 13.01 -0.59 8.01
C CYS A 147 11.68 -0.26 8.70
N SER A 148 11.69 0.58 9.73
CA SER A 148 10.49 1.12 10.39
C SER A 148 9.52 1.80 9.41
N GLN A 149 10.04 2.54 8.41
CA GLN A 149 9.23 3.20 7.38
C GLN A 149 8.60 2.17 6.45
N PHE A 150 9.36 1.13 6.08
CA PHE A 150 8.88 0.07 5.20
C PHE A 150 7.81 -0.79 5.89
N ILE A 151 8.04 -1.17 7.15
CA ILE A 151 7.06 -1.84 8.02
C ILE A 151 5.80 -0.99 8.15
N GLY A 152 5.95 0.32 8.41
CA GLY A 152 4.82 1.25 8.48
C GLY A 152 4.02 1.29 7.18
N GLY A 153 4.69 1.31 6.03
CA GLY A 153 4.05 1.24 4.71
C GLY A 153 3.24 -0.03 4.48
N VAL A 154 3.81 -1.20 4.81
CA VAL A 154 3.13 -2.50 4.75
C VAL A 154 1.92 -2.53 5.70
N ALA A 155 2.07 -2.03 6.93
CA ALA A 155 0.98 -1.94 7.89
C ALA A 155 -0.16 -1.04 7.40
N CYS A 156 0.17 0.14 6.84
CA CYS A 156 -0.81 1.01 6.18
C CYS A 156 -1.53 0.30 5.03
N GLY A 157 -0.83 -0.51 4.23
CA GLY A 157 -1.43 -1.33 3.18
C GLY A 157 -2.52 -2.26 3.71
N PHE A 158 -2.23 -3.03 4.77
CA PHE A 158 -3.20 -3.95 5.38
C PHE A 158 -4.37 -3.22 6.04
N ILE A 159 -4.12 -2.12 6.74
CA ILE A 159 -5.17 -1.28 7.31
C ILE A 159 -6.08 -0.74 6.19
N GLY A 160 -5.48 -0.27 5.09
CA GLY A 160 -6.20 0.16 3.89
C GLY A 160 -7.08 -0.95 3.33
N THR A 161 -6.57 -2.18 3.21
CA THR A 161 -7.37 -3.34 2.76
C THR A 161 -8.59 -3.56 3.65
N ILE A 162 -8.43 -3.50 4.97
CA ILE A 162 -9.55 -3.68 5.91
C ILE A 162 -10.58 -2.57 5.74
N LEU A 163 -10.15 -1.32 5.57
CA LEU A 163 -11.06 -0.19 5.37
C LEU A 163 -11.88 -0.34 4.08
N PHE A 164 -11.23 -0.66 2.96
CA PHE A 164 -11.92 -0.90 1.69
C PHE A 164 -12.89 -2.09 1.76
N LEU A 165 -12.54 -3.15 2.51
CA LEU A 165 -13.43 -4.28 2.74
C LEU A 165 -14.68 -3.85 3.51
N VAL A 166 -14.51 -3.10 4.61
CA VAL A 166 -15.62 -2.56 5.40
C VAL A 166 -16.50 -1.64 4.54
N ASP A 167 -15.88 -0.77 3.74
CA ASP A 167 -16.60 0.14 2.86
C ASP A 167 -17.38 -0.61 1.77
N THR A 168 -16.79 -1.67 1.19
CA THR A 168 -17.50 -2.59 0.27
C THR A 168 -18.73 -3.21 0.93
N ILE A 169 -18.63 -3.65 2.18
CA ILE A 169 -19.76 -4.20 2.95
C ILE A 169 -20.84 -3.14 3.18
N VAL A 170 -20.45 -1.92 3.57
CA VAL A 170 -21.39 -0.81 3.77
C VAL A 170 -22.13 -0.47 2.48
N HIS A 171 -21.42 -0.42 1.34
CA HIS A 171 -22.04 -0.21 0.03
C HIS A 171 -22.94 -1.37 -0.39
N ALA A 172 -22.58 -2.62 -0.08
CA ALA A 172 -23.43 -3.78 -0.36
C ALA A 172 -24.73 -3.76 0.47
N ILE A 173 -24.65 -3.36 1.73
CA ILE A 173 -25.83 -3.14 2.59
C ILE A 173 -26.70 -2.01 2.03
N SER A 174 -26.06 -0.91 1.59
CA SER A 174 -26.77 0.21 0.94
C SER A 174 -27.48 -0.25 -0.33
N TRP A 175 -26.80 -1.03 -1.18
CA TRP A 175 -27.35 -1.55 -2.43
C TRP A 175 -28.60 -2.42 -2.20
N LYS A 176 -28.59 -3.27 -1.17
CA LYS A 176 -29.77 -4.07 -0.78
C LYS A 176 -30.96 -3.21 -0.37
N ARG A 177 -30.72 -1.99 0.13
CA ARG A 177 -31.75 -1.04 0.59
C ARG A 177 -32.15 -0.01 -0.48
N SER A 178 -31.42 0.10 -1.59
CA SER A 178 -31.71 1.09 -2.64
C SER A 178 -32.93 0.69 -3.47
N PRO A 179 -33.86 1.63 -3.76
CA PRO A 179 -35.03 1.37 -4.59
C PRO A 179 -34.63 1.05 -6.05
N VAL A 180 -35.41 0.19 -6.70
CA VAL A 180 -35.23 -0.19 -8.11
C VAL A 180 -35.88 0.88 -8.99
N TRP A 181 -35.19 2.00 -9.21
CA TRP A 181 -35.60 2.99 -10.22
C TRP A 181 -34.36 3.49 -10.97
#